data_AF-A0A962HZ91-F1
#
_entry.id   AF-A0A962HZ91-F1
#
_cell.length_a   1.000
_cell.length_b   1.000
_cell.length_c   1.000
_cell.angle_alpha   90.00
_cell.angle_beta   90.00
_cell.angle_gamma   90.00
#
_symmetry.space_group_name_H-M   'P 1'
#
loop_
_entity.id
_entity.type
_entity.pdbx_description
1 polymer ?
#
loop_
_entity_poly.entity_id
_entity_poly.type
_entity_poly.pdbx_seq_one_letter_code
_entity_poly.pdbx_strand_id
1 'polypeptide(L)'
;TLAGAGDFNADGIDDLLIGALFANRSDTNPFGTGSAFVLFGRPSDSVFPAIVNLENFDTGVGFRMNGEIDRGYVGYAGDGGADINGDGYDDVVIGAHRTNYNGAGSGSAYVVFGGPDAVPPGAELSLSELNGSNGFRIDGLAVEDETGLAVAFPGDFNGDGREDLQVSAMRSDIAGMTSGSTYVIHGRSTAEPFEALLNLSDIAAGDELRIDGRELDYSGLAASRAGDLNDDGIADLLIGALAADSGGGVYVIFGDDRLLIDDFE
;
A
#
# COMPACT_ATOMS: atom_id res chain seq x y z
N THR A 1 8.84 -1.62 6.85
CA THR A 1 7.89 -2.73 6.61
C THR A 1 8.50 -4.10 6.84
N LEU A 2 7.71 -5.02 7.38
CA LEU A 2 7.88 -6.47 7.24
C LEU A 2 6.47 -7.08 7.18
N ALA A 3 6.09 -7.72 6.07
CA ALA A 3 4.75 -8.27 5.85
C ALA A 3 4.82 -9.55 5.01
N GLY A 4 3.81 -10.41 5.10
CA GLY A 4 3.64 -11.48 4.10
C GLY A 4 3.30 -10.86 2.74
N ALA A 5 3.84 -11.43 1.67
CA ALA A 5 3.51 -11.03 0.31
C ALA A 5 2.51 -11.99 -0.36
N GLY A 6 2.11 -13.07 0.33
CA GLY A 6 1.37 -14.18 -0.29
C GLY A 6 2.20 -14.89 -1.34
N ASP A 7 1.58 -15.71 -2.18
CA ASP A 7 2.23 -16.41 -3.29
C ASP A 7 2.41 -15.47 -4.49
N PHE A 8 3.25 -14.44 -4.33
CA PHE A 8 3.43 -13.37 -5.30
C PHE A 8 3.97 -13.89 -6.64
N ASN A 9 4.85 -14.90 -6.62
CA ASN A 9 5.41 -15.49 -7.84
C ASN A 9 4.62 -16.70 -8.40
N ALA A 10 3.48 -17.04 -7.79
CA ALA A 10 2.61 -18.14 -8.18
C ALA A 10 3.28 -19.54 -8.17
N ASP A 11 4.20 -19.78 -7.24
CA ASP A 11 4.87 -21.07 -7.06
C ASP A 11 4.21 -21.98 -6.00
N GLY A 12 3.16 -21.47 -5.34
CA GLY A 12 2.38 -22.15 -4.31
C GLY A 12 2.94 -21.96 -2.89
N ILE A 13 3.86 -21.02 -2.68
CA ILE A 13 4.54 -20.78 -1.41
C ILE A 13 4.51 -19.29 -1.07
N ASP A 14 4.05 -18.97 0.13
CA ASP A 14 4.04 -17.58 0.59
C ASP A 14 5.45 -16.94 0.60
N ASP A 15 5.49 -15.74 0.05
CA ASP A 15 6.61 -14.83 -0.07
C ASP A 15 6.60 -13.77 1.05
N LEU A 16 7.68 -12.98 1.15
CA LEU A 16 7.86 -11.98 2.18
C LEU A 16 8.18 -10.60 1.59
N LEU A 17 7.42 -9.58 1.98
CA LEU A 17 7.68 -8.17 1.67
C LEU A 17 8.56 -7.53 2.76
N ILE A 18 9.67 -6.91 2.35
CA ILE A 18 10.62 -6.24 3.24
C ILE A 18 10.84 -4.81 2.77
N GLY A 19 10.73 -3.86 3.69
CA GLY A 19 10.99 -2.44 3.41
C GLY A 19 12.34 -1.97 3.95
N ALA A 20 13.10 -1.23 3.14
CA ALA A 20 14.36 -0.58 3.48
C ALA A 20 14.29 0.91 3.12
N LEU A 21 13.59 1.70 3.93
CA LEU A 21 13.27 3.11 3.67
C LEU A 21 14.47 4.06 3.50
N PHE A 22 15.68 3.63 3.84
CA PHE A 22 16.93 4.37 3.68
C PHE A 22 17.89 3.72 2.68
N ALA A 23 17.44 2.75 1.90
CA ALA A 23 18.23 2.19 0.82
C ALA A 23 18.53 3.26 -0.27
N ASN A 24 19.53 2.98 -1.12
CA ASN A 24 20.03 3.89 -2.16
C ASN A 24 20.69 5.18 -1.63
N ARG A 25 21.25 5.16 -0.42
CA ARG A 25 22.08 6.25 0.10
C ARG A 25 23.44 6.30 -0.59
N SER A 26 23.94 7.52 -0.79
CA SER A 26 25.29 7.80 -1.29
C SER A 26 25.83 9.07 -0.63
N ASP A 27 27.10 9.40 -0.87
CA ASP A 27 27.69 10.65 -0.37
C ASP A 27 26.97 11.90 -0.89
N THR A 28 26.36 11.82 -2.07
CA THR A 28 25.58 12.90 -2.70
C THR A 28 24.08 12.82 -2.41
N ASN A 29 23.60 11.66 -1.94
CA ASN A 29 22.26 11.44 -1.45
C ASN A 29 22.31 10.81 -0.04
N PRO A 30 22.41 11.61 1.02
CA PRO A 30 22.56 11.08 2.36
C PRO A 30 21.26 10.54 2.96
N PHE A 31 20.10 10.59 2.29
CA PHE A 31 18.83 10.11 2.84
C PHE A 31 18.33 8.84 2.14
N GLY A 32 18.61 8.71 0.85
CA GLY A 32 18.20 7.57 0.04
C GLY A 32 16.78 7.73 -0.48
N THR A 33 16.48 7.04 -1.57
CA THR A 33 15.11 6.97 -2.12
C THR A 33 14.25 5.92 -1.42
N GLY A 34 14.89 4.97 -0.75
CA GLY A 34 14.25 3.77 -0.19
C GLY A 34 14.13 2.65 -1.22
N SER A 35 13.91 1.44 -0.71
CA SER A 35 13.64 0.26 -1.51
C SER A 35 12.68 -0.66 -0.77
N ALA A 36 11.96 -1.48 -1.51
CA ALA A 36 11.28 -2.66 -0.99
C ALA A 36 11.80 -3.92 -1.70
N PHE A 37 11.57 -5.08 -1.11
CA PHE A 37 12.02 -6.37 -1.63
C PHE A 37 10.90 -7.38 -1.43
N VAL A 38 10.65 -8.21 -2.43
CA VAL A 38 9.93 -9.46 -2.23
C VAL A 38 10.97 -10.56 -2.18
N LEU A 39 11.02 -11.27 -1.06
CA LEU A 39 11.83 -12.46 -0.86
C LEU A 39 10.92 -13.67 -1.12
N PHE A 40 11.26 -14.45 -2.13
CA PHE A 40 10.49 -15.62 -2.50
C PHE A 40 10.59 -16.72 -1.45
N GLY A 41 9.44 -17.31 -1.15
CA GLY A 41 9.24 -18.52 -0.40
C GLY A 41 10.07 -19.66 -0.98
N ARG A 42 10.27 -20.69 -0.17
CA ARG A 42 11.08 -21.84 -0.57
C ARG A 42 10.40 -23.15 -0.17
N PRO A 43 10.47 -24.17 -1.04
CA PRO A 43 9.95 -25.48 -0.70
C PRO A 43 10.73 -26.07 0.49
N SER A 44 10.10 -26.99 1.21
CA SER A 44 10.63 -27.56 2.46
C SER A 44 12.01 -28.24 2.35
N ASP A 45 12.43 -28.60 1.13
CA ASP A 45 13.72 -29.20 0.82
C ASP A 45 14.80 -28.19 0.40
N SER A 46 14.45 -26.91 0.30
CA SER A 46 15.35 -25.77 0.04
C SER A 46 15.48 -24.92 1.30
N VAL A 47 16.72 -24.72 1.76
CA VAL A 47 16.99 -23.89 2.93
C VAL A 47 17.27 -22.45 2.51
N PHE A 48 16.69 -21.50 3.26
CA PHE A 48 17.13 -20.11 3.19
C PHE A 48 18.61 -20.00 3.62
N PRO A 49 19.39 -19.09 3.02
CA PRO A 49 20.68 -18.75 3.58
C PRO A 49 20.48 -18.16 4.98
N ALA A 50 21.42 -18.42 5.89
CA ALA A 50 21.35 -17.91 7.26
C ALA A 50 21.30 -16.37 7.33
N ILE A 51 21.80 -15.70 6.28
CA ILE A 51 21.77 -14.25 6.12
C ILE A 51 21.40 -13.95 4.67
N VAL A 52 20.37 -13.14 4.46
CA VAL A 52 20.04 -12.52 3.16
C VAL A 52 20.56 -11.09 3.19
N ASN A 53 21.48 -10.74 2.30
CA ASN A 53 22.00 -9.38 2.18
C ASN A 53 21.17 -8.59 1.15
N LEU A 54 20.45 -7.58 1.60
CA LEU A 54 19.59 -6.74 0.76
C LEU A 54 20.37 -5.75 -0.14
N GLU A 55 21.64 -5.48 0.16
CA GLU A 55 22.47 -4.59 -0.68
C GLU A 55 22.85 -5.27 -2.00
N ASN A 56 23.09 -6.59 -1.98
CA ASN A 56 23.41 -7.40 -3.14
C ASN A 56 22.32 -8.47 -3.34
N PHE A 57 21.09 -8.02 -3.57
CA PHE A 57 19.92 -8.88 -3.72
C PHE A 57 19.85 -9.58 -5.09
N ASP A 58 21.01 -10.03 -5.62
CA ASP A 58 21.14 -10.67 -6.94
C ASP A 58 20.98 -12.20 -6.91
N THR A 59 20.74 -12.76 -5.73
CA THR A 59 20.97 -14.20 -5.45
C THR A 59 19.83 -15.12 -5.88
N GLY A 60 18.91 -14.65 -6.73
CA GLY A 60 17.76 -15.42 -7.18
C GLY A 60 16.81 -15.84 -6.05
N VAL A 61 16.81 -15.09 -4.94
CA VAL A 61 15.97 -15.33 -3.77
C VAL A 61 14.70 -14.48 -3.77
N GLY A 62 14.50 -13.65 -4.78
CA GLY A 62 13.49 -12.59 -4.79
C GLY A 62 13.88 -11.50 -5.77
N PHE A 63 13.21 -10.36 -5.74
CA PHE A 63 13.59 -9.16 -6.47
C PHE A 63 13.53 -7.89 -5.61
N ARG A 64 14.12 -6.81 -6.14
CA ARG A 64 14.18 -5.51 -5.49
C ARG A 64 13.32 -4.49 -6.24
N MET A 65 12.65 -3.63 -5.48
CA MET A 65 11.89 -2.47 -5.96
C MET A 65 12.54 -1.19 -5.48
N ASN A 66 12.87 -0.30 -6.41
CA ASN A 66 13.60 0.93 -6.14
C ASN A 66 12.69 2.15 -6.26
N GLY A 67 12.74 3.01 -5.24
CA GLY A 67 12.18 4.35 -5.33
C GLY A 67 13.06 5.29 -6.15
N GLU A 68 12.44 6.30 -6.73
CA GLU A 68 13.05 7.30 -7.61
C GLU A 68 13.22 8.68 -6.94
N ILE A 69 12.38 9.00 -5.95
CA ILE A 69 12.40 10.29 -5.27
C ILE A 69 13.33 10.27 -4.06
N ASP A 70 14.26 11.23 -4.00
CA ASP A 70 15.11 11.39 -2.82
C ASP A 70 14.28 11.76 -1.58
N ARG A 71 14.53 11.06 -0.46
CA ARG A 71 13.72 11.09 0.76
C ARG A 71 12.29 10.59 0.55
N GLY A 72 11.97 9.91 -0.55
CA GLY A 72 10.64 9.32 -0.78
C GLY A 72 10.28 8.27 0.27
N TYR A 73 11.29 7.58 0.82
CA TYR A 73 11.15 6.56 1.87
C TYR A 73 10.29 5.37 1.46
N VAL A 74 10.45 4.90 0.22
CA VAL A 74 9.84 3.64 -0.26
C VAL A 74 10.18 2.49 0.70
N GLY A 75 9.17 1.70 1.06
CA GLY A 75 9.32 0.62 2.03
C GLY A 75 9.15 1.06 3.49
N TYR A 76 8.59 2.24 3.72
CA TYR A 76 8.20 2.69 5.07
C TYR A 76 7.08 1.81 5.63
N ALA A 77 5.99 1.71 4.89
CA ALA A 77 4.85 0.83 5.12
C ALA A 77 4.68 -0.15 3.95
N GLY A 78 3.91 -1.21 4.15
CA GLY A 78 3.58 -2.15 3.10
C GLY A 78 2.86 -3.38 3.63
N ASP A 79 2.15 -4.03 2.71
CA ASP A 79 1.30 -5.19 2.94
C ASP A 79 1.22 -6.02 1.66
N GLY A 80 0.72 -7.25 1.74
CA GLY A 80 0.61 -8.14 0.59
C GLY A 80 -0.28 -9.36 0.84
N GLY A 81 -0.34 -10.26 -0.13
CA GLY A 81 -1.17 -11.46 -0.04
C GLY A 81 -2.65 -11.23 -0.36
N ALA A 82 -2.92 -10.32 -1.30
CA ALA A 82 -4.26 -9.99 -1.77
C ALA A 82 -4.23 -9.68 -3.27
N ASP A 83 -5.25 -10.12 -4.00
CA ASP A 83 -5.42 -9.91 -5.45
C ASP A 83 -6.32 -8.68 -5.68
N ILE A 84 -5.71 -7.50 -5.88
CA ILE A 84 -6.49 -6.27 -6.11
C ILE A 84 -6.88 -6.11 -7.58
N ASN A 85 -6.19 -6.76 -8.51
CA ASN A 85 -6.43 -6.59 -9.95
C ASN A 85 -7.36 -7.69 -10.54
N GLY A 86 -7.68 -8.71 -9.74
CA GLY A 86 -8.58 -9.81 -10.08
C GLY A 86 -7.99 -10.84 -11.03
N ASP A 87 -6.66 -10.97 -11.11
CA ASP A 87 -5.98 -11.92 -11.98
C ASP A 87 -5.69 -13.28 -11.34
N GLY A 88 -5.97 -13.42 -10.04
CA GLY A 88 -5.83 -14.62 -9.25
C GLY A 88 -4.46 -14.78 -8.57
N TYR A 89 -3.60 -13.76 -8.57
CA TYR A 89 -2.30 -13.77 -7.91
C TYR A 89 -2.19 -12.71 -6.82
N ASP A 90 -1.36 -13.00 -5.82
CA ASP A 90 -1.17 -12.09 -4.70
C ASP A 90 -0.32 -10.88 -5.10
N ASP A 91 -0.83 -9.69 -4.80
CA ASP A 91 -0.17 -8.41 -5.03
C ASP A 91 0.47 -7.87 -3.74
N VAL A 92 1.29 -6.83 -3.90
CA VAL A 92 1.88 -6.08 -2.78
C VAL A 92 1.64 -4.59 -2.90
N VAL A 93 1.45 -3.93 -1.75
CA VAL A 93 1.42 -2.46 -1.64
C VAL A 93 2.58 -1.95 -0.81
N ILE A 94 3.16 -0.82 -1.21
CA ILE A 94 4.34 -0.22 -0.60
C ILE A 94 4.11 1.28 -0.39
N GLY A 95 4.28 1.74 0.84
CA GLY A 95 4.16 3.13 1.22
C GLY A 95 5.45 3.93 1.08
N ALA A 96 5.33 5.17 0.59
CA ALA A 96 6.40 6.15 0.43
C ALA A 96 5.91 7.56 0.82
N HIS A 97 5.67 7.75 2.11
CA HIS A 97 4.98 8.92 2.68
C HIS A 97 5.69 10.28 2.52
N ARG A 98 6.86 10.33 1.89
CA ARG A 98 7.63 11.57 1.69
C ARG A 98 7.98 11.85 0.22
N THR A 99 7.41 11.09 -0.72
CA THR A 99 7.45 11.49 -2.14
C THR A 99 6.79 12.84 -2.33
N ASN A 100 7.05 13.46 -3.49
CA ASN A 100 6.69 14.86 -3.73
C ASN A 100 6.05 15.13 -5.10
N TYR A 101 5.35 14.15 -5.66
CA TYR A 101 4.68 14.27 -6.95
C TYR A 101 3.65 15.42 -6.97
N ASN A 102 2.92 15.61 -5.87
CA ASN A 102 1.92 16.68 -5.70
C ASN A 102 2.36 17.73 -4.67
N GLY A 103 3.68 17.91 -4.53
CA GLY A 103 4.29 18.87 -3.61
C GLY A 103 5.06 18.21 -2.47
N ALA A 104 5.87 18.97 -1.74
CA ALA A 104 6.78 18.43 -0.75
C ALA A 104 6.03 17.59 0.31
N GLY A 105 6.42 16.32 0.48
CA GLY A 105 5.81 15.44 1.47
C GLY A 105 4.36 15.05 1.19
N SER A 106 3.88 15.18 -0.05
CA SER A 106 2.53 14.72 -0.41
C SER A 106 2.35 13.22 -0.21
N GLY A 107 3.44 12.48 -0.39
CA GLY A 107 3.47 11.03 -0.24
C GLY A 107 2.81 10.30 -1.41
N SER A 108 3.12 9.01 -1.52
CA SER A 108 2.58 8.08 -2.51
C SER A 108 2.51 6.68 -1.92
N ALA A 109 1.68 5.83 -2.53
CA ALA A 109 1.76 4.39 -2.40
C ALA A 109 1.96 3.76 -3.79
N TYR A 110 2.50 2.55 -3.82
CA TYR A 110 2.74 1.80 -5.05
C TYR A 110 2.18 0.40 -4.87
N VAL A 111 1.41 -0.07 -5.84
CA VAL A 111 0.98 -1.46 -5.92
C VAL A 111 1.79 -2.13 -7.01
N VAL A 112 2.30 -3.32 -6.75
CA VAL A 112 3.02 -4.14 -7.73
C VAL A 112 2.29 -5.46 -7.84
N PHE A 113 2.00 -5.85 -9.08
CA PHE A 113 1.21 -7.05 -9.34
C PHE A 113 2.04 -8.32 -9.34
N GLY A 114 1.48 -9.37 -8.74
CA GLY A 114 2.04 -10.72 -8.71
C GLY A 114 1.82 -11.49 -10.01
N GLY A 115 2.22 -12.75 -10.01
CA GLY A 115 1.95 -13.72 -11.07
C GLY A 115 3.18 -14.35 -11.73
N PRO A 116 2.96 -15.33 -12.63
CA PRO A 116 4.02 -16.16 -13.21
C PRO A 116 4.95 -15.38 -14.15
N ASP A 117 4.48 -14.28 -14.73
CA ASP A 117 5.23 -13.38 -15.60
C ASP A 117 5.64 -12.07 -14.87
N ALA A 118 5.58 -12.06 -13.53
CA ALA A 118 5.99 -10.92 -12.71
C ALA A 118 7.52 -10.72 -12.74
N VAL A 119 8.05 -10.01 -11.74
CA VAL A 119 9.47 -9.63 -11.72
C VAL A 119 10.36 -10.86 -11.47
N PRO A 120 11.31 -11.18 -12.37
CA PRO A 120 12.13 -12.38 -12.23
C PRO A 120 13.12 -12.27 -11.06
N PRO A 121 13.53 -13.41 -10.46
CA PRO A 121 14.49 -13.41 -9.37
C PRO A 121 15.81 -12.71 -9.74
N GLY A 122 16.30 -11.86 -8.85
CA GLY A 122 17.52 -11.06 -8.99
C GLY A 122 17.35 -9.77 -9.81
N ALA A 123 16.15 -9.48 -10.31
CA ALA A 123 15.89 -8.23 -11.01
C ALA A 123 15.73 -7.04 -10.05
N GLU A 124 15.95 -5.84 -10.60
CA GLU A 124 15.60 -4.57 -9.99
C GLU A 124 14.47 -3.95 -10.81
N LEU A 125 13.32 -3.71 -10.17
CA LEU A 125 12.19 -2.96 -10.73
C LEU A 125 12.28 -1.51 -10.24
N SER A 126 12.28 -0.54 -11.16
CA SER A 126 12.07 0.85 -10.77
C SER A 126 10.57 1.10 -10.60
N LEU A 127 10.15 1.66 -9.47
CA LEU A 127 8.72 1.93 -9.24
C LEU A 127 8.14 3.00 -10.19
N SER A 128 9.00 3.75 -10.86
CA SER A 128 8.61 4.64 -11.96
C SER A 128 8.23 3.91 -13.26
N GLU A 129 8.49 2.60 -13.37
CA GLU A 129 8.19 1.77 -14.55
C GLU A 129 6.84 1.05 -14.44
N LEU A 130 6.10 1.29 -13.35
CA LEU A 130 4.73 0.82 -13.19
C LEU A 130 3.84 1.45 -14.27
N ASN A 131 3.03 0.63 -14.93
CA ASN A 131 2.33 1.00 -16.16
C ASN A 131 0.86 0.54 -16.24
N GLY A 132 0.29 0.06 -15.14
CA GLY A 132 -1.07 -0.47 -15.05
C GLY A 132 -1.16 -1.96 -15.39
N SER A 133 -0.18 -2.54 -16.09
CA SER A 133 -0.11 -3.99 -16.35
C SER A 133 0.79 -4.75 -15.37
N ASN A 134 1.73 -4.05 -14.70
CA ASN A 134 2.66 -4.62 -13.71
C ASN A 134 2.49 -3.98 -12.32
N GLY A 135 1.42 -3.22 -12.14
CA GLY A 135 1.15 -2.40 -10.96
C GLY A 135 0.93 -0.93 -11.31
N PHE A 136 0.67 -0.12 -10.30
CA PHE A 136 0.33 1.29 -10.46
C PHE A 136 0.80 2.12 -9.25
N ARG A 137 0.87 3.45 -9.44
CA ARG A 137 1.19 4.41 -8.39
C ARG A 137 -0.06 5.16 -7.94
N ILE A 138 -0.15 5.44 -6.64
CA ILE A 138 -1.15 6.27 -6.00
C ILE A 138 -0.46 7.53 -5.50
N ASP A 139 -0.82 8.70 -6.03
CA ASP A 139 -0.22 9.98 -5.62
C ASP A 139 -1.11 10.75 -4.65
N GLY A 140 -0.51 11.20 -3.54
CA GLY A 140 -1.16 11.95 -2.48
C GLY A 140 -1.76 13.29 -2.94
N LEU A 141 -2.71 13.82 -2.17
CA LEU A 141 -3.50 14.97 -2.59
C LEU A 141 -2.74 16.30 -2.51
N ALA A 142 -2.14 16.60 -1.35
CA ALA A 142 -1.53 17.90 -1.09
C ALA A 142 -0.19 17.81 -0.34
N VAL A 143 0.50 18.96 -0.26
CA VAL A 143 1.77 19.13 0.45
C VAL A 143 1.65 18.67 1.90
N GLU A 144 2.63 17.88 2.37
CA GLU A 144 2.74 17.36 3.75
C GLU A 144 1.61 16.44 4.23
N ASP A 145 0.71 15.97 3.35
CA ASP A 145 -0.37 15.03 3.71
C ASP A 145 0.16 13.65 4.17
N GLU A 146 1.39 13.30 3.78
CA GLU A 146 2.06 12.03 4.12
C GLU A 146 1.26 10.78 3.65
N THR A 147 0.70 10.83 2.44
CA THR A 147 -0.01 9.69 1.83
C THR A 147 0.89 8.45 1.73
N GLY A 148 0.39 7.28 2.10
CA GLY A 148 1.18 6.04 2.11
C GLY A 148 2.02 5.86 3.38
N LEU A 149 1.73 6.63 4.43
CA LEU A 149 2.28 6.41 5.77
C LEU A 149 1.80 5.08 6.36
N ALA A 150 0.54 4.74 6.11
CA ALA A 150 -0.06 3.44 6.41
C ALA A 150 -0.83 2.94 5.19
N VAL A 151 -0.66 1.66 4.90
CA VAL A 151 -1.33 0.92 3.81
C VAL A 151 -1.69 -0.46 4.32
N ALA A 152 -2.79 -1.03 3.84
CA ALA A 152 -3.20 -2.40 4.12
C ALA A 152 -4.19 -2.90 3.06
N PHE A 153 -4.26 -4.21 2.84
CA PHE A 153 -5.38 -4.86 2.17
C PHE A 153 -6.42 -5.27 3.22
N PRO A 154 -7.51 -4.50 3.43
CA PRO A 154 -8.49 -4.80 4.46
C PRO A 154 -9.34 -6.05 4.17
N GLY A 155 -9.41 -6.49 2.91
CA GLY A 155 -10.42 -7.42 2.42
C GLY A 155 -11.33 -6.76 1.39
N ASP A 156 -12.39 -7.47 1.01
CA ASP A 156 -13.51 -6.95 0.23
C ASP A 156 -14.42 -6.07 1.11
N PHE A 157 -14.18 -4.76 1.09
CA PHE A 157 -14.86 -3.78 1.95
C PHE A 157 -16.18 -3.30 1.34
N ASN A 158 -16.33 -3.40 0.02
CA ASN A 158 -17.52 -3.00 -0.71
C ASN A 158 -18.44 -4.18 -1.12
N GLY A 159 -18.08 -5.42 -0.80
CA GLY A 159 -18.86 -6.62 -1.06
C GLY A 159 -18.93 -7.03 -2.53
N ASP A 160 -18.02 -6.57 -3.39
CA ASP A 160 -18.02 -6.87 -4.82
C ASP A 160 -17.30 -8.19 -5.20
N GLY A 161 -16.72 -8.85 -4.20
CA GLY A 161 -15.98 -10.10 -4.31
C GLY A 161 -14.50 -9.93 -4.66
N ARG A 162 -13.93 -8.74 -4.53
CA ARG A 162 -12.51 -8.43 -4.81
C ARG A 162 -11.85 -7.81 -3.60
N GLU A 163 -10.54 -8.01 -3.47
CA GLU A 163 -9.79 -7.38 -2.39
C GLU A 163 -9.65 -5.87 -2.67
N ASP A 164 -9.88 -5.05 -1.63
CA ASP A 164 -9.71 -3.60 -1.70
C ASP A 164 -8.38 -3.17 -1.05
N LEU A 165 -8.03 -1.89 -1.22
CA LEU A 165 -6.81 -1.31 -0.65
C LEU A 165 -7.09 -0.07 0.20
N GLN A 166 -6.59 -0.08 1.42
CA GLN A 166 -6.52 1.09 2.30
C GLN A 166 -5.21 1.85 2.08
N VAL A 167 -5.30 3.16 1.84
CA VAL A 167 -4.16 4.09 1.85
C VAL A 167 -4.47 5.29 2.73
N SER A 168 -3.58 5.61 3.67
CA SER A 168 -3.80 6.73 4.60
C SER A 168 -2.85 7.89 4.39
N ALA A 169 -3.36 9.10 4.62
CA ALA A 169 -2.71 10.40 4.60
C ALA A 169 -2.91 11.07 5.96
N MET A 170 -2.08 10.71 6.94
CA MET A 170 -2.30 11.06 8.35
C MET A 170 -2.33 12.57 8.60
N ARG A 171 -1.61 13.33 7.80
CA ARG A 171 -1.46 14.77 7.99
C ARG A 171 -2.35 15.59 7.07
N SER A 172 -3.31 14.95 6.42
CA SER A 172 -4.32 15.65 5.65
C SER A 172 -5.05 16.70 6.48
N ASP A 173 -5.25 17.86 5.88
CA ASP A 173 -5.96 19.00 6.45
C ASP A 173 -7.41 19.13 5.91
N ILE A 174 -7.90 18.14 5.15
CA ILE A 174 -9.19 18.21 4.43
C ILE A 174 -10.36 18.53 5.37
N ALA A 175 -10.44 17.86 6.52
CA ALA A 175 -11.51 18.03 7.51
C ALA A 175 -11.10 18.88 8.72
N GLY A 176 -10.02 19.65 8.59
CA GLY A 176 -9.43 20.46 9.66
C GLY A 176 -7.96 20.13 9.87
N MET A 177 -7.26 20.97 10.64
CA MET A 177 -5.80 20.86 10.81
C MET A 177 -5.39 19.46 11.31
N THR A 178 -4.60 18.75 10.53
CA THR A 178 -4.13 17.37 10.79
C THR A 178 -5.25 16.42 11.17
N SER A 179 -6.39 16.53 10.50
CA SER A 179 -7.50 15.59 10.69
C SER A 179 -7.10 14.17 10.30
N GLY A 180 -6.29 14.08 9.25
CA GLY A 180 -5.94 12.84 8.59
C GLY A 180 -7.10 12.31 7.75
N SER A 181 -6.75 11.59 6.70
CA SER A 181 -7.70 10.97 5.77
C SER A 181 -7.25 9.55 5.44
N THR A 182 -8.22 8.67 5.25
CA THR A 182 -8.02 7.31 4.75
C THR A 182 -8.84 7.14 3.46
N TYR A 183 -8.24 6.51 2.47
CA TYR A 183 -8.83 6.24 1.18
C TYR A 183 -8.96 4.72 1.03
N VAL A 184 -10.09 4.26 0.52
CA VAL A 184 -10.32 2.87 0.12
C VAL A 184 -10.40 2.86 -1.40
N ILE A 185 -9.44 2.19 -2.03
CA ILE A 185 -9.37 1.98 -3.48
C ILE A 185 -9.94 0.60 -3.75
N HIS A 186 -11.04 0.56 -4.51
CA HIS A 186 -11.71 -0.70 -4.80
C HIS A 186 -10.89 -1.59 -5.75
N GLY A 187 -10.97 -2.89 -5.52
CA GLY A 187 -10.43 -3.91 -6.40
C GLY A 187 -10.98 -3.79 -7.82
N ARG A 188 -10.19 -4.23 -8.80
CA ARG A 188 -10.55 -4.22 -10.21
C ARG A 188 -10.69 -5.63 -10.76
N SER A 189 -11.37 -5.72 -11.89
CA SER A 189 -11.38 -6.94 -12.68
C SER A 189 -10.39 -6.82 -13.83
N THR A 190 -9.97 -7.95 -14.38
CA THR A 190 -9.18 -7.99 -15.61
C THR A 190 -9.87 -7.32 -16.80
N ALA A 191 -11.19 -7.06 -16.74
CA ALA A 191 -11.92 -6.32 -17.77
C ALA A 191 -11.86 -4.79 -17.59
N GLU A 192 -11.59 -4.30 -16.37
CA GLU A 192 -11.52 -2.88 -16.01
C GLU A 192 -10.20 -2.60 -15.28
N PRO A 193 -9.04 -2.73 -15.97
CA PRO A 193 -7.74 -2.70 -15.33
C PRO A 193 -7.38 -1.32 -14.76
N PHE A 194 -6.48 -1.31 -13.79
CA PHE A 194 -5.88 -0.07 -13.30
C PHE A 194 -5.04 0.62 -14.39
N GLU A 195 -5.12 1.94 -14.42
CA GLU A 195 -4.15 2.77 -15.13
C GLU A 195 -2.83 2.84 -14.33
N ALA A 196 -1.75 3.30 -14.97
CA ALA A 196 -0.44 3.43 -14.31
C ALA A 196 -0.42 4.37 -13.10
N LEU A 197 -1.35 5.34 -13.05
CA LEU A 197 -1.43 6.38 -12.03
C LEU A 197 -2.87 6.59 -11.58
N LEU A 198 -3.08 6.55 -10.27
CA LEU A 198 -4.27 7.00 -9.57
C LEU A 198 -3.93 8.24 -8.76
N ASN A 199 -4.53 9.40 -9.07
CA ASN A 199 -4.37 10.59 -8.22
C ASN A 199 -5.51 10.65 -7.20
N LEU A 200 -5.20 10.84 -5.93
CA LEU A 200 -6.23 10.99 -4.89
C LEU A 200 -7.11 12.24 -5.08
N SER A 201 -6.70 13.19 -5.94
CA SER A 201 -7.56 14.30 -6.37
C SER A 201 -8.79 13.85 -7.15
N ASP A 202 -8.73 12.68 -7.79
CA ASP A 202 -9.76 12.20 -8.70
C ASP A 202 -10.82 11.38 -7.95
N ILE A 203 -10.52 10.91 -6.72
CA ILE A 203 -11.43 10.14 -5.85
C ILE A 203 -12.67 10.94 -5.46
N ALA A 204 -12.59 12.26 -5.35
CA ALA A 204 -13.78 13.08 -5.03
C ALA A 204 -14.87 13.06 -6.13
N ALA A 205 -14.60 12.42 -7.27
CA ALA A 205 -15.51 12.29 -8.40
C ALA A 205 -15.78 10.83 -8.82
N GLY A 206 -15.26 9.84 -8.07
CA GLY A 206 -15.23 8.42 -8.46
C GLY A 206 -16.04 7.49 -7.56
N ASP A 207 -15.79 6.19 -7.72
CA ASP A 207 -16.41 5.10 -6.95
C ASP A 207 -15.63 4.80 -5.66
N GLU A 208 -14.45 5.39 -5.46
CA GLU A 208 -13.60 5.19 -4.30
C GLU A 208 -14.10 5.97 -3.07
N LEU A 209 -13.81 5.45 -1.86
CA LEU A 209 -14.25 6.04 -0.60
C LEU A 209 -13.12 6.84 0.07
N ARG A 210 -13.46 8.03 0.59
CA ARG A 210 -12.61 8.80 1.53
C ARG A 210 -13.28 8.90 2.90
N ILE A 211 -12.51 8.58 3.94
CA ILE A 211 -12.91 8.67 5.34
C ILE A 211 -11.99 9.70 6.02
N ASP A 212 -12.56 10.81 6.48
CA ASP A 212 -11.82 11.88 7.13
C ASP A 212 -11.92 11.76 8.66
N GLY A 213 -10.79 11.97 9.35
CA GLY A 213 -10.76 12.12 10.80
C GLY A 213 -11.31 13.47 11.26
N ARG A 214 -11.31 13.73 12.57
CA ARG A 214 -11.61 15.07 13.11
C ARG A 214 -10.34 15.89 13.20
N GLU A 215 -10.47 17.21 13.18
CA GLU A 215 -9.36 18.13 13.42
C GLU A 215 -8.47 17.69 14.61
N LEU A 216 -7.16 17.62 14.35
CA LEU A 216 -6.10 17.19 15.26
C LEU A 216 -6.08 15.70 15.66
N ASP A 217 -6.88 14.84 15.03
CA ASP A 217 -6.90 13.40 15.37
C ASP A 217 -5.66 12.64 14.87
N TYR A 218 -5.02 13.12 13.79
CA TYR A 218 -4.01 12.35 13.05
C TYR A 218 -4.53 10.95 12.70
N SER A 219 -5.76 10.88 12.17
CA SER A 219 -6.38 9.63 11.71
C SER A 219 -5.58 9.05 10.54
N GLY A 220 -5.48 7.72 10.44
CA GLY A 220 -4.68 7.07 9.40
C GLY A 220 -3.20 6.84 9.77
N LEU A 221 -2.89 6.85 11.07
CA LEU A 221 -1.55 6.48 11.58
C LEU A 221 -1.19 5.02 11.30
N ALA A 222 -2.18 4.14 11.41
CA ALA A 222 -2.01 2.70 11.28
C ALA A 222 -3.19 2.10 10.54
N ALA A 223 -2.88 1.08 9.75
CA ALA A 223 -3.83 0.28 8.99
C ALA A 223 -3.52 -1.20 9.29
N SER A 224 -4.56 -2.02 9.30
CA SER A 224 -4.44 -3.48 9.46
C SER A 224 -5.70 -4.14 8.92
N ARG A 225 -5.54 -5.34 8.36
CA ARG A 225 -6.67 -6.21 8.04
C ARG A 225 -7.47 -6.55 9.30
N ALA A 226 -8.76 -6.23 9.29
CA ALA A 226 -9.67 -6.46 10.40
C ALA A 226 -10.40 -7.81 10.29
N GLY A 227 -10.65 -8.24 9.05
CA GLY A 227 -11.66 -9.25 8.74
C GLY A 227 -13.07 -8.68 8.92
N ASP A 228 -14.05 -9.57 8.93
CA ASP A 228 -15.44 -9.24 9.27
C ASP A 228 -15.61 -9.27 10.80
N LEU A 229 -15.80 -8.10 11.42
CA LEU A 229 -15.94 -7.94 12.86
C LEU A 229 -17.41 -7.96 13.32
N ASN A 230 -18.36 -7.89 12.38
CA ASN A 230 -19.79 -7.81 12.68
C ASN A 230 -20.60 -9.03 12.22
N ASP A 231 -19.96 -10.00 11.56
CA ASP A 231 -20.51 -11.25 11.00
C ASP A 231 -21.55 -11.03 9.87
N ASP A 232 -21.35 -10.01 9.02
CA ASP A 232 -22.18 -9.73 7.84
C ASP A 232 -21.63 -10.30 6.53
N GLY A 233 -20.41 -10.84 6.55
CA GLY A 233 -19.73 -11.43 5.41
C GLY A 233 -18.89 -10.46 4.58
N ILE A 234 -18.82 -9.18 4.96
CA ILE A 234 -18.04 -8.13 4.30
C ILE A 234 -16.86 -7.75 5.21
N ALA A 235 -15.72 -7.40 4.61
CA ALA A 235 -14.55 -7.02 5.38
C ALA A 235 -14.72 -5.62 5.99
N ASP A 236 -14.19 -5.44 7.20
CA ASP A 236 -14.20 -4.16 7.90
C ASP A 236 -12.84 -3.46 7.86
N LEU A 237 -12.86 -2.15 8.11
CA LEU A 237 -11.68 -1.30 8.12
C LEU A 237 -11.29 -0.91 9.54
N LEU A 238 -9.98 -0.96 9.84
CA LEU A 238 -9.39 -0.38 11.04
C LEU A 238 -8.53 0.83 10.69
N ILE A 239 -8.80 1.95 11.36
CA ILE A 239 -8.01 3.18 11.20
C ILE A 239 -7.49 3.62 12.57
N GLY A 240 -6.18 3.55 12.76
CA GLY A 240 -5.52 4.10 13.95
C GLY A 240 -5.45 5.62 13.87
N ALA A 241 -5.79 6.30 14.97
CA ALA A 241 -5.71 7.75 15.11
C ALA A 241 -4.88 8.11 16.34
N LEU A 242 -3.78 8.85 16.15
CA LEU A 242 -2.80 9.10 17.21
C LEU A 242 -3.38 9.91 18.37
N ALA A 243 -4.25 10.87 18.06
CA ALA A 243 -4.71 11.88 19.00
C ALA A 243 -6.24 11.95 19.13
N ALA A 244 -6.96 10.96 18.57
CA ALA A 244 -8.39 10.83 18.78
C ALA A 244 -8.73 10.92 20.27
N ASP A 245 -9.71 11.78 20.58
CA ASP A 245 -10.21 12.05 21.93
C ASP A 245 -9.10 12.38 22.97
N SER A 246 -8.01 13.02 22.55
CA SER A 246 -6.86 13.43 23.39
C SER A 246 -6.01 12.29 23.97
N GLY A 247 -6.21 11.04 23.54
CA GLY A 247 -5.49 9.86 24.04
C GLY A 247 -5.09 8.84 22.99
N GLY A 248 -5.54 9.03 21.74
CA GLY A 248 -5.42 8.06 20.66
C GLY A 248 -6.57 7.05 20.67
N GLY A 249 -6.88 6.51 19.48
CA GLY A 249 -8.00 5.60 19.28
C GLY A 249 -7.88 4.79 18.00
N VAL A 250 -8.84 3.88 17.83
CA VAL A 250 -9.01 3.11 16.58
C VAL A 250 -10.47 3.31 16.15
N TYR A 251 -10.66 3.77 14.92
CA TYR A 251 -11.95 3.75 14.26
C TYR A 251 -12.16 2.38 13.62
N VAL A 252 -13.34 1.81 13.83
CA VAL A 252 -13.82 0.63 13.12
C VAL A 252 -14.91 1.11 12.18
N ILE A 253 -14.72 0.88 10.88
CA ILE A 253 -15.70 1.22 9.85
C ILE A 253 -16.19 -0.09 9.26
N PHE A 254 -17.49 -0.32 9.33
CA PHE A 254 -18.07 -1.54 8.77
C PHE A 254 -18.17 -1.43 7.26
N GLY A 255 -17.79 -2.50 6.56
CA GLY A 255 -18.00 -2.62 5.13
C GLY A 255 -19.50 -2.67 4.79
N ASP A 256 -19.86 -2.36 3.55
CA ASP A 256 -21.25 -2.42 3.11
C ASP A 256 -21.35 -2.65 1.59
N ASP A 257 -22.22 -3.57 1.18
CA ASP A 257 -22.53 -3.89 -0.22
C ASP A 257 -23.38 -2.80 -0.91
N ARG A 258 -23.76 -1.77 -0.15
CA ARG A 258 -24.55 -0.63 -0.62
C ARG A 258 -23.75 0.64 -0.82
N LEU A 259 -22.42 0.62 -0.68
CA LEU A 259 -21.54 1.78 -0.91
C LEU A 259 -21.44 2.22 -2.40
N LEU A 260 -22.50 2.00 -3.19
CA LEU A 260 -22.79 2.77 -4.38
C LEU A 260 -23.57 4.02 -3.98
N ILE A 261 -22.84 5.05 -3.52
CA ILE A 261 -23.27 6.45 -3.35
C ILE A 261 -24.61 6.63 -2.61
N ASP A 262 -24.55 6.99 -1.33
CA ASP A 262 -25.52 7.92 -0.77
C ASP A 262 -24.83 8.83 0.26
N ASP A 263 -24.93 10.14 0.01
CA ASP A 263 -24.40 11.22 0.84
C ASP A 263 -24.84 11.04 2.31
N PHE A 264 -23.90 11.04 3.24
CA PHE A 264 -24.20 11.22 4.66
C PHE A 264 -24.44 12.72 4.95
N GLU A 265 -25.71 13.13 5.04
CA GLU A 265 -26.13 14.39 5.69
C GLU A 265 -26.09 14.29 7.24
#